data_AF-A0AAW4FDD4-F1
#
_entry.id   AF-A0AAW4FDD4-F1
#
_cell.length_a   1.000
_cell.length_b   1.000
_cell.length_c   1.000
_cell.angle_alpha   90.00
_cell.angle_beta   90.00
_cell.angle_gamma   90.00
#
_symmetry.space_group_name_H-M   'P 1'
#
loop_
_entity.id
_entity.type
_entity.pdbx_description
1 polymer ?
#
loop_
_entity_poly.entity_id
_entity_poly.type
_entity_poly.pdbx_seq_one_letter_code
_entity_poly.pdbx_strand_id
1 'polypeptide(L)'
;MIDLETMGKNPDAPIASIGAVFFDPQTGEQGPEFSKIIDMGTCGGTVDISTIEWWLQRSGEARAAILADRIPLDDALLQLREFIDENSGEFFVQVWGNGANFDNVILRRSYERQEIPCPWRYTNDR
;
A
#
# COMPACT_ATOMS: atom_id res chain seq x y z
N MET A 1 4.48 6.00 -8.14
CA MET A 1 3.03 5.73 -8.06
C MET A 1 2.83 4.60 -7.08
N ILE A 2 1.85 4.70 -6.19
CA ILE A 2 1.46 3.67 -5.23
C ILE A 2 0.02 3.29 -5.54
N ASP A 3 -0.27 1.99 -5.45
CA ASP A 3 -1.59 1.41 -5.61
C ASP A 3 -1.81 0.39 -4.49
N LEU A 4 -2.98 0.45 -3.84
CA LEU A 4 -3.32 -0.43 -2.72
C LEU A 4 -4.56 -1.24 -3.02
N GLU A 5 -4.51 -2.52 -2.65
CA GLU A 5 -5.73 -3.31 -2.48
C GLU A 5 -6.09 -3.30 -1.00
N THR A 6 -7.34 -2.95 -0.68
CA THR A 6 -7.78 -2.75 0.71
C THR A 6 -9.09 -3.48 0.99
N MET A 7 -9.31 -3.82 2.26
CA MET A 7 -10.51 -4.53 2.73
C MET A 7 -11.62 -3.59 3.25
N GLY A 8 -11.65 -2.36 2.76
CA GLY A 8 -12.62 -1.35 3.17
C GLY A 8 -12.44 -0.05 2.40
N LYS A 9 -13.38 0.87 2.56
CA LYS A 9 -13.30 2.20 1.91
C LYS A 9 -12.93 3.32 2.88
N ASN A 10 -12.72 2.98 4.15
CA ASN A 10 -12.40 3.94 5.19
C ASN A 10 -10.87 4.10 5.33
N PRO A 11 -10.38 5.24 5.85
CA PRO A 11 -8.94 5.46 6.09
C PRO A 11 -8.26 4.42 6.98
N ASP A 12 -9.04 3.69 7.78
CA ASP A 12 -8.56 2.66 8.69
C ASP A 12 -8.69 1.24 8.09
N ALA A 13 -8.92 1.12 6.78
CA ALA A 13 -9.05 -0.16 6.10
C ALA A 13 -7.75 -0.98 6.20
N PRO A 14 -7.84 -2.30 6.42
CA PRO A 14 -6.68 -3.18 6.29
C PRO A 14 -6.18 -3.23 4.85
N ILE A 15 -4.85 -3.20 4.69
CA ILE A 15 -4.20 -3.33 3.39
C ILE A 15 -4.00 -4.82 3.10
N ALA A 16 -4.38 -5.26 1.90
CA ALA A 16 -4.19 -6.62 1.40
C ALA A 16 -2.93 -6.73 0.51
N SER A 17 -2.62 -5.70 -0.28
CA SER A 17 -1.36 -5.60 -1.02
C SER A 17 -0.92 -4.16 -1.22
N ILE A 18 0.39 -3.98 -1.37
CA ILE A 18 1.03 -2.71 -1.70
C ILE A 18 1.76 -2.90 -3.02
N GLY A 19 1.36 -2.14 -4.04
CA GLY A 19 2.11 -1.97 -5.28
C GLY A 19 2.75 -0.58 -5.31
N ALA A 20 4.00 -0.48 -5.73
CA ALA A 20 4.63 0.79 -6.02
C ALA A 20 5.55 0.68 -7.24
N VAL A 21 5.61 1.76 -8.02
CA VAL A 21 6.49 1.86 -9.18
C VAL A 21 7.06 3.27 -9.26
N PHE A 22 8.38 3.38 -9.42
CA PHE A 22 9.00 4.64 -9.81
C PHE A 22 8.70 4.91 -11.28
N PHE A 23 8.45 6.15 -11.62
CA PHE A 23 8.24 6.53 -13.01
C PHE A 23 8.68 7.98 -13.24
N ASP A 24 9.06 8.29 -14.46
CA ASP A 24 9.28 9.66 -14.89
C ASP A 24 7.92 10.31 -15.23
N PRO A 25 7.51 11.39 -14.55
CA PRO A 25 6.21 12.01 -14.78
C PRO A 25 6.09 12.78 -16.11
N GLN A 26 7.20 13.09 -16.78
CA GLN A 26 7.22 13.76 -18.08
C GLN A 26 7.15 12.75 -19.23
N THR A 27 7.88 11.64 -19.12
CA THR A 27 7.98 10.63 -20.21
C THR A 27 7.03 9.45 -20.00
N GLY A 28 6.61 9.20 -18.77
CA GLY A 28 5.86 8.00 -18.37
C GLY A 28 6.72 6.74 -18.29
N GLU A 29 8.03 6.85 -18.43
CA GLU A 29 8.94 5.70 -18.36
C GLU A 29 8.93 5.10 -16.95
N GLN A 30 8.70 3.79 -16.87
CA GLN A 30 8.66 3.05 -15.62
C GLN A 30 10.07 2.63 -15.20
N GLY A 31 10.33 2.71 -13.91
CA GLY A 31 11.55 2.30 -13.25
C GLY A 31 11.32 1.13 -12.31
N PRO A 32 12.07 1.07 -11.20
CA PRO A 32 11.95 0.00 -10.21
C PRO A 32 10.52 -0.20 -9.70
N GLU A 33 10.17 -1.46 -9.48
CA GLU A 33 8.88 -1.92 -9.02
C GLU A 33 8.98 -2.56 -7.64
N PHE A 34 7.91 -2.42 -6.87
CA PHE A 34 7.73 -3.00 -5.54
C PHE A 34 6.33 -3.60 -5.47
N SER A 35 6.24 -4.85 -5.03
CA SER A 35 4.96 -5.50 -4.79
C SER A 35 5.06 -6.43 -3.58
N LYS A 36 4.14 -6.26 -2.63
CA LYS A 36 4.04 -7.10 -1.43
C LYS A 36 2.58 -7.43 -1.14
N ILE A 37 2.34 -8.70 -0.81
CA ILE A 37 1.06 -9.18 -0.29
C ILE A 37 1.16 -9.18 1.24
N ILE A 38 0.16 -8.62 1.89
CA ILE A 38 0.17 -8.37 3.33
C ILE A 38 -0.65 -9.42 4.06
N ASP A 39 -0.12 -9.89 5.19
CA ASP A 39 -0.93 -10.63 6.15
C ASP A 39 -1.88 -9.69 6.87
N MET A 40 -3.11 -9.66 6.39
CA MET A 40 -4.18 -8.82 6.93
C MET A 40 -4.44 -9.01 8.44
N GLY A 41 -4.06 -10.16 9.00
CA GLY A 41 -4.11 -10.39 10.46
C GLY A 41 -3.20 -9.44 11.26
N THR A 42 -2.20 -8.84 10.62
CA THR A 42 -1.23 -7.92 11.22
C THR A 42 -1.58 -6.45 11.01
N CYS A 43 -2.53 -6.14 10.13
CA CYS A 43 -2.82 -4.77 9.70
C CYS A 43 -3.56 -3.93 10.75
N GLY A 44 -4.33 -4.56 11.62
CA GLY A 44 -5.37 -3.89 12.41
C GLY A 44 -6.42 -3.19 11.53
N GLY A 45 -7.24 -2.32 12.12
CA GLY A 45 -8.25 -1.54 11.38
C GLY A 45 -9.64 -2.19 11.31
N THR A 46 -10.52 -1.63 10.49
CA THR A 46 -11.93 -2.06 10.38
C THR A 46 -12.25 -2.59 8.98
N VAL A 47 -12.72 -3.83 8.92
CA VAL A 47 -13.21 -4.46 7.68
C VAL A 47 -14.69 -4.14 7.48
N ASP A 48 -15.07 -3.76 6.26
CA ASP A 48 -16.48 -3.60 5.90
C ASP A 48 -17.10 -4.96 5.51
N ILE A 49 -18.28 -5.27 6.04
CA ILE A 49 -19.00 -6.54 5.76
C ILE A 49 -19.19 -6.74 4.25
N SER A 50 -19.52 -5.68 3.52
CA SER A 50 -19.68 -5.72 2.06
C SER A 50 -18.40 -6.12 1.32
N THR A 51 -17.23 -5.84 1.89
CA THR A 51 -15.94 -6.22 1.30
C THR A 51 -15.67 -7.70 1.50
N ILE A 52 -16.05 -8.26 2.66
CA ILE A 52 -16.01 -9.71 2.89
C ILE A 52 -16.94 -10.42 1.89
N GLU A 53 -18.17 -9.92 1.73
CA GLU A 53 -19.13 -10.49 0.77
C GLU A 53 -18.61 -10.45 -0.67
N TRP A 54 -17.95 -9.35 -1.08
CA TRP A 54 -17.35 -9.23 -2.39
C TRP A 54 -16.22 -10.25 -2.64
N TRP A 55 -15.38 -10.49 -1.63
CA TRP A 55 -14.28 -11.48 -1.70
C TRP A 55 -14.79 -12.92 -1.71
N LEU A 56 -15.87 -13.22 -0.98
CA LEU A 56 -16.52 -14.54 -1.00
C LEU A 56 -17.09 -14.89 -2.38
N GLN A 57 -17.41 -13.89 -3.20
CA GLN A 57 -17.90 -14.07 -4.58
C GLN A 57 -16.77 -14.25 -5.62
N ARG A 58 -15.50 -14.07 -5.24
CA ARG A 58 -14.36 -14.25 -6.17
C ARG A 58 -14.02 -15.74 -6.37
N SER A 59 -13.34 -16.05 -7.47
CA SER A 59 -12.88 -17.41 -7.77
C SER A 59 -11.97 -17.95 -6.66
N GLY A 60 -11.84 -19.28 -6.58
CA GLY A 60 -10.90 -19.90 -5.63
C GLY A 60 -9.45 -19.46 -5.88
N GLU A 61 -9.08 -19.26 -7.14
CA GLU A 61 -7.73 -18.80 -7.54
C GLU A 61 -7.46 -17.36 -7.08
N ALA A 62 -8.42 -16.45 -7.26
CA ALA A 62 -8.29 -15.06 -6.79
C ALA A 62 -8.15 -14.99 -5.26
N ARG A 63 -8.85 -15.87 -4.52
CA ARG A 63 -8.72 -15.99 -3.06
C ARG A 63 -7.39 -16.62 -2.65
N ALA A 64 -6.87 -17.58 -3.41
CA ALA A 64 -5.57 -18.20 -3.14
C ALA A 64 -4.41 -17.23 -3.40
N ALA A 65 -4.50 -16.40 -4.44
CA ALA A 65 -3.49 -15.42 -4.79
C ALA A 65 -3.19 -14.43 -3.64
N ILE A 66 -4.21 -14.02 -2.89
CA ILE A 66 -4.03 -13.12 -1.74
C ILE A 66 -3.60 -13.84 -0.45
N LEU A 67 -3.50 -15.17 -0.44
CA LEU A 67 -3.11 -15.96 0.74
C LEU A 67 -1.66 -16.46 0.69
N ALA A 68 -1.04 -16.47 -0.49
CA ALA A 68 0.34 -16.90 -0.71
C ALA A 68 1.35 -15.80 -0.38
N ASP A 69 2.53 -16.19 0.09
CA ASP A 69 3.73 -15.35 0.31
C ASP A 69 3.48 -14.02 1.04
N ARG A 70 2.57 -14.06 2.02
CA ARG A 70 2.20 -12.90 2.83
C ARG A 70 3.30 -12.54 3.83
N ILE A 71 3.58 -11.25 3.94
CA ILE A 71 4.46 -10.72 4.98
C ILE A 71 3.66 -9.85 5.96
N PRO A 72 4.13 -9.70 7.21
CA PRO A 72 3.57 -8.74 8.15
C PRO A 72 3.54 -7.31 7.58
N LEU A 73 2.55 -6.51 8.00
CA LEU A 73 2.39 -5.14 7.52
C LEU A 73 3.60 -4.27 7.86
N ASP A 74 4.11 -4.35 9.09
CA ASP A 74 5.30 -3.63 9.53
C ASP A 74 6.53 -3.95 8.66
N ASP A 75 6.77 -5.23 8.37
CA ASP A 75 7.84 -5.67 7.46
C ASP A 75 7.67 -5.07 6.06
N ALA A 76 6.44 -5.03 5.54
CA ALA A 76 6.17 -4.45 4.22
C ALA A 76 6.37 -2.93 4.19
N LEU A 77 5.97 -2.23 5.24
CA LEU A 77 6.15 -0.79 5.38
C LEU A 77 7.64 -0.43 5.48
N LEU A 78 8.42 -1.21 6.23
CA LEU A 78 9.88 -1.03 6.32
C LEU A 78 10.57 -1.29 4.97
N GLN A 79 10.18 -2.35 4.26
CA GLN A 79 10.73 -2.63 2.93
C GLN A 79 10.33 -1.57 1.89
N LEU A 80 9.10 -1.02 1.96
CA LEU A 80 8.70 0.08 1.09
C LEU A 80 9.52 1.35 1.38
N ARG A 81 9.80 1.61 2.64
CA ARG A 81 10.65 2.73 3.07
C ARG A 81 12.07 2.59 2.54
N GLU A 82 12.67 1.41 2.66
CA GLU A 82 14.00 1.11 2.08
C GLU A 82 13.99 1.29 0.55
N PHE A 83 12.97 0.75 -0.13
CA PHE A 83 12.79 0.93 -1.56
C PHE A 83 12.69 2.40 -1.99
N ILE A 84 11.99 3.24 -1.23
CA ILE A 84 11.92 4.69 -1.50
C ILE A 84 13.27 5.37 -1.31
N ASP A 85 13.97 5.03 -0.22
CA ASP A 85 15.25 5.63 0.12
C ASP A 85 16.33 5.32 -0.93
N GLU A 86 16.41 4.06 -1.38
CA GLU A 86 17.37 3.60 -2.39
C GLU A 86 17.20 4.29 -3.76
N ASN A 87 15.97 4.70 -4.12
CA ASN A 87 15.65 5.16 -5.46
C ASN A 87 15.44 6.68 -5.58
N SER A 88 15.11 7.38 -4.49
CA SER A 88 14.89 8.84 -4.51
C SER A 88 15.33 9.56 -3.24
N GLY A 89 15.48 8.86 -2.11
CA GLY A 89 15.57 9.46 -0.78
C GLY A 89 14.23 10.01 -0.27
N GLU A 90 13.97 9.79 1.02
CA GLU A 90 12.70 10.14 1.70
C GLU A 90 12.30 11.63 1.59
N PHE A 91 13.27 12.54 1.45
CA PHE A 91 13.02 13.98 1.39
C PHE A 91 12.50 14.46 0.03
N PHE A 92 12.84 13.76 -1.05
CA PHE A 92 12.62 14.25 -2.42
C PHE A 92 11.51 13.50 -3.16
N VAL A 93 11.13 12.30 -2.68
CA VAL A 93 10.11 11.49 -3.32
C VAL A 93 8.78 12.25 -3.37
N GLN A 94 8.14 12.22 -4.54
CA GLN A 94 6.75 12.66 -4.74
C GLN A 94 5.89 11.41 -4.95
N VAL A 95 4.73 11.35 -4.29
CA VAL A 95 3.91 10.14 -4.21
C VAL A 95 2.55 10.36 -4.84
N TRP A 96 2.33 9.71 -5.98
CA TRP A 96 1.05 9.63 -6.67
C TRP A 96 0.29 8.38 -6.23
N GLY A 97 -0.97 8.52 -5.83
CA GLY A 97 -1.89 7.41 -5.55
C GLY A 97 -2.95 7.23 -6.65
N ASN A 98 -3.56 6.05 -6.76
CA ASN A 98 -4.69 5.80 -7.66
C ASN A 98 -5.96 6.44 -7.09
N GLY A 99 -6.05 7.76 -7.26
CA GLY A 99 -6.87 8.63 -6.44
C GLY A 99 -6.03 9.13 -5.26
N ALA A 100 -5.33 10.25 -5.47
CA ALA A 100 -4.32 10.84 -4.56
C ALA A 100 -4.70 10.88 -3.07
N ASN A 101 -6.00 10.92 -2.74
CA ASN A 101 -6.49 10.99 -1.37
C ASN A 101 -6.88 9.63 -0.74
N PHE A 102 -6.94 8.53 -1.50
CA PHE A 102 -7.37 7.23 -0.97
C PHE A 102 -6.16 6.41 -0.51
N ASP A 103 -5.26 6.07 -1.44
CA ASP A 103 -4.11 5.21 -1.15
C ASP A 103 -3.13 5.85 -0.18
N ASN A 104 -2.74 7.11 -0.45
CA ASN A 104 -1.76 7.80 0.40
C ASN A 104 -2.27 7.98 1.83
N VAL A 105 -3.58 8.21 2.00
CA VAL A 105 -4.20 8.36 3.32
C VAL A 105 -4.21 7.02 4.06
N ILE A 106 -4.69 5.95 3.43
CA ILE A 106 -4.73 4.63 4.07
C ILE A 106 -3.32 4.17 4.43
N LEU A 107 -2.35 4.34 3.52
CA LEU A 107 -0.96 3.95 3.77
C LEU A 107 -0.34 4.75 4.93
N ARG A 108 -0.60 6.06 5.01
CA ARG A 108 -0.13 6.88 6.12
C ARG A 108 -0.77 6.48 7.45
N ARG A 109 -2.06 6.13 7.46
CA ARG A 109 -2.75 5.60 8.64
C ARG A 109 -2.21 4.26 9.08
N SER A 110 -1.75 3.44 8.14
CA SER A 110 -1.05 2.18 8.42
C SER A 110 0.33 2.41 9.06
N TYR A 111 1.11 3.38 8.56
CA TYR A 111 2.36 3.82 9.20
C TYR A 111 2.14 4.29 10.64
N GLU A 112 1.14 5.16 10.87
CA GLU A 112 0.77 5.63 12.21
C GLU A 112 0.40 4.47 13.16
N ARG A 113 -0.41 3.52 12.68
CA ARG A 113 -0.86 2.35 13.47
C ARG A 113 0.29 1.42 13.87
N GLN A 114 1.30 1.29 13.02
CA GLN A 114 2.48 0.45 13.28
C GLN A 114 3.60 1.22 13.98
N GLU A 115 3.38 2.50 14.34
CA GLU A 115 4.39 3.38 14.94
C GLU A 115 5.65 3.54 14.07
N ILE A 116 5.52 3.39 12.75
CA ILE A 116 6.60 3.54 11.78
C ILE A 116 6.50 4.93 11.14
N PRO A 117 7.58 5.74 11.11
CA PRO A 117 7.57 7.03 10.43
C PRO A 117 7.30 6.88 8.93
N CYS A 118 6.32 7.65 8.42
CA CYS A 118 6.04 7.68 6.99
C CYS A 118 7.24 8.29 6.23
N PRO A 119 7.74 7.64 5.16
CA PRO A 119 8.98 8.04 4.49
C PRO A 119 8.82 9.20 3.51
N TRP A 120 7.70 9.94 3.57
CA TRP A 120 7.53 11.18 2.82
C TRP A 120 6.67 12.19 3.57
N ARG A 121 6.89 13.46 3.25
CA ARG A 121 6.15 14.59 3.82
C ARG A 121 4.76 14.71 3.20
N TYR A 122 3.80 15.23 3.96
CA TYR A 122 2.45 15.56 3.45
C TYR A 122 2.46 16.48 2.22
N THR A 123 3.45 17.36 2.09
CA THR A 123 3.59 18.26 0.93
C THR A 123 3.99 17.55 -0.37
N ASN A 124 4.39 16.28 -0.27
CA ASN A 124 4.88 15.48 -1.38
C ASN A 124 3.80 14.56 -1.95
N ASP A 125 2.60 14.53 -1.38
CA ASP A 125 1.45 13.87 -1.97
C ASP A 125 1.05 14.58 -3.30
N ARG A 126 0.70 13.80 -4.33
CA ARG A 126 0.41 14.26 -5.70
C ARG A 126 -0.86 13.64 -6.27
#